data_AF-A0A957FNN1-F1
#
_entry.id   AF-A0A957FNN1-F1
#
_cell.length_a   1.000
_cell.length_b   1.000
_cell.length_c   1.000
_cell.angle_alpha   90.00
_cell.angle_beta   90.00
_cell.angle_gamma   90.00
#
_symmetry.space_group_name_H-M   'P 1'
#
loop_
_entity.id
_entity.type
_entity.pdbx_description
1 polymer ?
#
loop_
_entity_poly.entity_id
_entity_poly.type
_entity_poly.pdbx_seq_one_letter_code
_entity_poly.pdbx_strand_id
1 'polypeptide(L)'
;QWDWNTQTEAYRNLVLDKLAARGIHLRDKIRYEKILTPVDLERLNGAHRGALYGPSSNAMMAAFRRPHNRVADLPGLYLVGGTTHPGGGVPMVTLSGKVAAEMVLEDLER
;
A
#
# COMPACT_ATOMS: atom_id res chain seq x y z
N GLN A 1 -10.34 4.04 16.59
CA GLN A 1 -9.25 3.55 15.71
C GLN A 1 -8.33 2.69 16.56
N TRP A 2 -7.72 1.65 15.97
CA TRP A 2 -6.73 0.82 16.67
C TRP A 2 -5.43 1.60 16.82
N ASP A 3 -4.86 1.66 18.02
CA ASP A 3 -3.52 2.24 18.23
C ASP A 3 -2.48 1.13 18.15
N TRP A 4 -1.75 1.09 17.03
CA TRP A 4 -0.74 0.08 16.76
C TRP A 4 0.51 0.22 17.64
N ASN A 5 0.72 1.37 18.31
CA ASN A 5 1.84 1.52 19.24
C ASN A 5 1.59 0.79 20.57
N THR A 6 0.32 0.58 20.94
CA THR A 6 -0.07 0.03 22.25
C THR A 6 -0.87 -1.26 22.17
N GLN A 7 -1.59 -1.51 21.07
CA GLN A 7 -2.55 -2.62 20.94
C GLN A 7 -2.10 -3.74 20.01
N THR A 8 -0.81 -3.79 19.65
CA THR A 8 -0.28 -4.82 18.74
C THR A 8 -0.40 -6.24 19.31
N GLU A 9 -0.07 -6.43 20.58
CA GLU A 9 -0.19 -7.75 21.23
C GLU A 9 -1.65 -8.21 21.36
N ALA A 10 -2.57 -7.28 21.64
CA ALA A 10 -4.00 -7.58 21.67
C ALA A 10 -4.50 -8.07 20.30
N TYR A 11 -4.04 -7.46 19.21
CA TYR A 11 -4.39 -7.89 17.85
C TYR A 11 -3.78 -9.25 17.50
N ARG A 12 -2.51 -9.48 17.88
CA ARG A 12 -1.85 -10.78 17.76
C ARG A 12 -2.67 -11.89 18.44
N ASN A 13 -3.07 -11.67 19.69
CA ASN A 13 -3.89 -12.63 20.44
C ASN A 13 -5.25 -12.87 19.77
N LEU A 14 -5.91 -11.81 19.28
CA LEU A 14 -7.17 -11.93 18.53
C LEU A 14 -7.04 -12.84 17.30
N VAL A 15 -5.93 -12.74 16.54
CA VAL A 15 -5.70 -13.61 15.38
C VAL A 15 -5.49 -15.07 15.81
N LEU A 16 -4.69 -15.31 16.85
CA LEU A 16 -4.44 -16.65 17.37
C LEU A 16 -5.72 -17.31 17.91
N ASP A 17 -6.58 -16.55 18.59
CA ASP A 17 -7.86 -17.04 19.09
C ASP A 17 -8.83 -17.37 17.94
N LYS A 18 -8.86 -16.56 16.88
CA LYS A 18 -9.66 -16.83 15.66
C LYS A 18 -9.21 -18.09 14.93
N LEU A 19 -7.92 -18.40 14.93
CA LEU A 19 -7.35 -19.62 14.37
C LEU A 19 -7.68 -20.83 15.25
N ALA A 20 -7.52 -20.70 16.57
CA ALA A 20 -7.86 -21.75 17.53
C ALA A 20 -9.35 -22.12 17.46
N ALA A 21 -10.25 -21.14 17.33
CA ALA A 21 -11.68 -21.36 17.14
C ALA A 21 -12.03 -22.14 15.86
N ARG A 22 -11.09 -22.25 14.91
CA ARG A 22 -11.19 -23.05 13.69
C ARG A 22 -10.36 -24.35 13.75
N GLY A 23 -9.91 -24.74 14.94
CA GLY A 23 -9.13 -25.96 15.19
C GLY A 23 -7.62 -25.82 14.97
N ILE A 24 -7.10 -24.62 14.69
CA ILE A 24 -5.69 -24.39 14.43
C ILE A 24 -5.02 -23.77 15.67
N HIS A 25 -4.48 -24.62 16.55
CA HIS A 25 -3.81 -24.19 17.79
C HIS A 25 -2.31 -23.97 17.57
N LEU A 26 -1.87 -22.71 17.60
CA LEU A 26 -0.49 -22.31 17.30
C LEU A 26 0.30 -21.68 18.45
N ARG A 27 -0.35 -21.22 19.53
CA ARG A 27 0.30 -20.44 20.61
C ARG A 27 1.60 -21.08 21.10
N ASP A 28 1.55 -22.37 21.38
CA ASP A 28 2.68 -23.11 21.96
C ASP A 28 3.60 -23.74 20.89
N LYS A 29 3.29 -23.49 19.61
CA LYS A 29 4.00 -24.02 18.44
C LYS A 29 4.82 -22.95 17.70
N ILE A 30 4.68 -21.68 18.08
CA ILE A 30 5.42 -20.57 17.47
C ILE A 30 6.88 -20.63 17.93
N ARG A 31 7.81 -20.82 16.99
CA ARG A 31 9.26 -20.79 17.23
C ARG A 31 9.89 -19.43 16.96
N TYR A 32 9.29 -18.67 16.06
CA TYR A 32 9.72 -17.34 15.68
C TYR A 32 8.50 -16.52 15.27
N GLU A 33 8.52 -15.24 15.61
CA GLU A 33 7.49 -14.29 15.23
C GLU A 33 8.13 -12.94 14.90
N LYS A 34 7.65 -12.34 13.81
CA LYS A 34 7.93 -10.95 13.48
C LYS A 34 6.61 -10.26 13.21
N ILE A 35 6.40 -9.13 13.86
CA ILE A 35 5.19 -8.33 13.68
C ILE A 35 5.53 -7.11 12.83
N LEU A 36 4.72 -6.84 11.82
CA LEU A 36 4.70 -5.58 11.08
C LEU A 36 3.32 -4.96 11.22
N THR A 37 3.29 -3.73 11.73
CA THR A 37 2.09 -2.90 11.86
C THR A 37 2.02 -1.87 10.73
N PRO A 38 0.89 -1.17 10.55
CA PRO A 38 0.81 -0.03 9.64
C PRO A 38 1.83 1.09 9.96
N VAL A 39 2.18 1.30 11.24
CA VAL A 39 3.21 2.27 11.63
C VAL A 39 4.58 1.83 11.13
N ASP A 40 4.87 0.52 11.19
CA ASP A 40 6.12 -0.02 10.65
C ASP A 40 6.17 0.08 9.13
N LEU A 41 5.06 -0.18 8.45
CA LEU A 41 4.98 -0.01 7.00
C LEU A 41 5.27 1.44 6.59
N GLU A 42 4.60 2.40 7.22
CA GLU A 42 4.85 3.83 6.95
C GLU A 42 6.31 4.21 7.15
N ARG A 43 6.96 3.71 8.22
CA ARG A 43 8.39 3.95 8.47
C ARG A 43 9.30 3.27 7.44
N LEU A 44 8.97 2.05 7.00
CA LEU A 44 9.82 1.25 6.12
C LEU A 44 9.77 1.70 4.66
N ASN A 45 8.60 2.14 4.17
CA ASN A 45 8.39 2.39 2.74
C ASN A 45 7.77 3.76 2.43
N GLY A 46 7.55 4.61 3.44
CA GLY A 46 6.93 5.93 3.26
C GLY A 46 5.45 5.87 2.88
N ALA A 47 4.79 4.70 2.96
CA ALA A 47 3.37 4.58 2.71
C ALA A 47 2.60 5.29 3.82
N HIS A 48 2.04 6.45 3.48
CA HIS A 48 1.26 7.25 4.41
C HIS A 48 0.19 6.41 5.12
N ARG A 49 0.18 6.45 6.45
CA ARG A 49 -0.70 5.67 7.34
C ARG A 49 -0.57 4.14 7.19
N GLY A 50 0.53 3.65 6.61
CA GLY A 50 0.76 2.24 6.32
C GLY A 50 -0.12 1.68 5.20
N ALA A 51 -0.66 2.53 4.32
CA ALA A 51 -1.59 2.11 3.28
C ALA A 51 -0.91 1.26 2.19
N LEU A 52 -1.34 0.00 2.04
CA LEU A 52 -0.77 -0.94 1.05
C LEU A 52 -1.03 -0.53 -0.41
N TYR A 53 -2.15 0.16 -0.68
CA TYR A 53 -2.62 0.48 -2.03
C TYR A 53 -2.88 1.98 -2.25
N GLY A 54 -2.30 2.81 -1.38
CA GLY A 54 -2.59 4.24 -1.35
C GLY A 54 -4.05 4.52 -0.97
N PRO A 55 -4.69 5.53 -1.61
CA PRO A 55 -6.10 5.85 -1.38
C PRO A 55 -7.02 4.64 -1.63
N SER A 56 -8.04 4.48 -0.78
CA SER A 56 -9.01 3.38 -0.89
C SER A 56 -9.91 3.52 -2.12
N SER A 57 -10.27 2.39 -2.74
CA SER A 57 -11.23 2.33 -3.86
C SER A 57 -12.70 2.18 -3.43
N ASN A 58 -13.07 2.66 -2.24
CA ASN A 58 -14.39 2.44 -1.65
C ASN A 58 -15.51 3.31 -2.24
N ALA A 59 -15.19 4.22 -3.15
CA ALA A 59 -16.15 5.06 -3.87
C ALA A 59 -16.05 4.80 -5.38
N MET A 60 -17.19 4.88 -6.07
CA MET A 60 -17.28 4.65 -7.52
C MET A 60 -16.27 5.47 -8.33
N MET A 61 -15.99 6.71 -7.90
CA MET A 61 -15.06 7.62 -8.56
C MET A 61 -13.67 7.67 -7.93
N ALA A 62 -13.34 6.78 -6.99
CA ALA A 62 -12.07 6.82 -6.27
C ALA A 62 -10.85 6.69 -7.18
N ALA A 63 -10.95 5.90 -8.25
CA ALA A 63 -9.87 5.71 -9.21
C ALA A 63 -9.47 7.02 -9.92
N PHE A 64 -10.42 7.90 -10.19
CA PHE A 64 -10.20 9.19 -10.85
C PHE A 64 -9.59 10.26 -9.94
N ARG A 65 -9.51 10.01 -8.64
CA ARG A 65 -8.88 10.92 -7.67
C ARG A 65 -7.41 10.61 -7.43
N ARG A 66 -6.86 9.58 -8.08
CA ARG A 66 -5.44 9.26 -8.00
C ARG A 66 -4.63 10.29 -8.79
N PRO A 67 -3.46 10.72 -8.29
CA PRO A 67 -2.55 11.57 -9.06
C PRO A 67 -2.25 10.95 -10.42
N HIS A 68 -2.24 11.77 -11.47
CA HIS A 68 -1.85 11.32 -12.80
C HIS A 68 -0.33 11.15 -12.90
N ASN A 69 0.12 10.35 -13.87
CA ASN A 69 1.54 10.08 -14.09
C ASN A 69 2.35 11.29 -14.56
N ARG A 70 1.70 12.30 -15.16
CA ARG A 70 2.32 13.57 -15.55
C ARG A 70 1.77 14.69 -14.68
N VAL A 71 2.65 15.49 -14.08
CA VAL A 71 2.24 16.65 -13.26
C VAL A 71 2.00 17.85 -14.16
N ALA A 72 0.77 18.36 -14.18
CA ALA A 72 0.37 19.44 -15.09
C ALA A 72 1.13 20.76 -14.84
N ASP A 73 1.37 21.08 -13.57
CA ASP A 73 1.95 22.36 -13.16
C ASP A 73 3.49 22.36 -13.15
N LEU A 74 4.12 21.21 -13.41
CA LEU A 74 5.58 21.09 -13.39
C LEU A 74 6.08 20.20 -14.54
N PRO A 75 6.42 20.80 -15.70
CA PRO A 75 6.94 20.07 -16.85
C PRO A 75 8.18 19.23 -16.49
N GLY A 76 8.23 18.00 -16.99
CA GLY A 76 9.31 17.06 -16.70
C GLY A 76 9.19 16.32 -15.36
N LEU A 77 8.17 16.57 -14.54
CA LEU A 77 7.89 15.78 -13.34
C LEU A 77 6.86 14.68 -13.63
N TYR A 78 7.25 13.44 -13.36
CA TYR A 78 6.42 12.25 -13.52
C TYR A 78 6.26 11.50 -12.20
N LEU A 79 5.07 10.97 -11.98
CA LEU A 79 4.72 10.17 -10.81
C LEU A 79 4.57 8.70 -11.23
N VAL A 80 5.06 7.79 -10.40
CA VAL A 80 4.95 6.34 -10.60
C VAL A 80 4.75 5.66 -9.25
N GLY A 81 3.94 4.61 -9.20
CA GLY A 81 3.79 3.77 -8.01
C GLY A 81 2.34 3.45 -7.67
N GLY A 82 2.14 2.80 -6.52
CA GLY A 82 0.82 2.27 -6.13
C GLY A 82 -0.17 3.31 -5.63
N THR A 83 0.29 4.53 -5.39
CA THR A 83 -0.51 5.69 -5.02
C THR A 83 -0.92 6.53 -6.23
N THR A 84 -0.26 6.33 -7.37
CA THR A 84 -0.47 7.02 -8.65
C THR A 84 -1.47 6.24 -9.52
N HIS A 85 -2.02 6.88 -10.54
CA HIS A 85 -2.71 6.18 -11.62
C HIS A 85 -1.80 5.07 -12.21
N PRO A 86 -2.34 3.88 -12.55
CA PRO A 86 -3.74 3.47 -12.44
C PRO A 86 -4.13 2.90 -11.05
N GLY A 87 -3.17 2.57 -10.18
CA GLY A 87 -3.45 2.20 -8.80
C GLY A 87 -2.41 1.30 -8.16
N GLY A 88 -2.78 0.70 -7.02
CA GLY A 88 -1.90 -0.16 -6.24
C GLY A 88 -1.91 -1.63 -6.67
N GLY A 89 -0.91 -2.37 -6.20
CA GLY A 89 -0.69 -3.78 -6.51
C GLY A 89 0.30 -3.98 -7.66
N VAL A 90 0.99 -5.12 -7.66
CA VAL A 90 2.11 -5.38 -8.59
C VAL A 90 1.76 -5.08 -10.05
N PRO A 91 0.64 -5.58 -10.62
CA PRO A 91 0.31 -5.30 -12.01
C PRO A 91 0.08 -3.80 -12.31
N MET A 92 -0.61 -3.11 -11.40
CA MET A 92 -0.97 -1.70 -11.59
C MET A 92 0.23 -0.78 -11.42
N VAL A 93 1.15 -1.11 -10.51
CA VAL A 93 2.43 -0.40 -10.36
C VAL A 93 3.29 -0.56 -11.61
N THR A 94 3.36 -1.77 -12.18
CA THR A 94 4.07 -2.01 -13.45
C THR A 94 3.47 -1.19 -14.57
N LEU A 95 2.14 -1.14 -14.68
CA LEU A 95 1.46 -0.32 -15.69
C LEU A 95 1.70 1.18 -15.47
N SER A 96 1.68 1.64 -14.21
CA SER A 96 2.02 3.03 -13.84
C SER A 96 3.42 3.41 -14.36
N GLY A 97 4.40 2.53 -14.17
CA GLY A 97 5.77 2.75 -14.64
C GLY A 97 5.87 2.79 -16.16
N LYS A 98 5.16 1.87 -16.84
CA LYS A 98 5.08 1.86 -18.30
C LYS A 98 4.52 3.19 -18.85
N VAL A 99 3.36 3.62 -18.33
CA VAL A 99 2.70 4.86 -18.77
C VAL A 99 3.58 6.08 -18.50
N ALA A 100 4.21 6.17 -17.33
CA ALA A 100 5.14 7.26 -17.02
C ALA A 100 6.34 7.28 -17.99
N ALA A 101 6.91 6.12 -18.32
CA ALA A 101 8.01 6.03 -19.27
C ALA A 101 7.60 6.44 -20.69
N GLU A 102 6.42 6.01 -21.16
CA GLU A 102 5.85 6.44 -22.46
C GLU A 102 5.68 7.97 -22.47
N MET A 103 5.13 8.55 -21.40
CA MET A 103 4.96 9.99 -21.27
C MET A 103 6.28 10.77 -21.26
N VAL A 104 7.36 10.21 -20.69
CA VAL A 104 8.70 10.79 -20.72
C VAL A 104 9.25 10.82 -22.15
N LEU A 105 9.12 9.72 -22.88
CA LEU A 105 9.60 9.62 -24.26
C LEU A 105 8.87 10.61 -25.17
N GLU A 106 7.55 10.70 -25.05
CA GLU A 106 6.75 11.68 -25.81
C GLU A 106 7.20 13.13 -25.58
N ASP A 107 7.54 13.50 -24.35
CA ASP A 107 7.95 14.88 -24.03
C ASP A 107 9.41 15.16 -24.41
N LEU A 108 10.25 14.13 -24.60
CA LEU A 108 11.62 14.26 -25.13
C LEU A 108 11.66 14.42 -26.65
N GLU A 109 10.62 13.96 -27.35
CA GLU A 109 10.49 14.09 -28.81
C GLU A 109 9.87 15.44 -29.24
N ARG A 110 9.44 16.27 -28.28
CA ARG A 110 8.90 17.62 -28.49
C ARG A 110 9.98 18.69 -28.44
#